data_AF-A0A2E4V5C3-F1
#
_entry.id   AF-A0A2E4V5C3-F1
#
_cell.length_a   1.000
_cell.length_b   1.000
_cell.length_c   1.000
_cell.angle_alpha   90.00
_cell.angle_beta   90.00
_cell.angle_gamma   90.00
#
_symmetry.space_group_name_H-M   'P 1'
#
loop_
_entity.id
_entity.type
_entity.pdbx_description
1 polymer ?
#
loop_
_entity_poly.entity_id
_entity_poly.type
_entity_poly.pdbx_seq_one_letter_code
_entity_poly.pdbx_strand_id
1 'polypeptide(L)'
;MIGLFFVLLLPSITSAHDQKEYNILITENGLTPSSVNPGILVETDTLFFRNLDNREHIQHKILVDANQDGLFQGIDDFETSWISSSCELNETTGEKVNPDCEQQALILLAPSNGLLPGNISMVHQIKENNETANISFYINFSPDIHDMDENLPTGNSNELIEEKSSKEQTLEFIVFISALGIFFVGIELIKSRDK
;
A
#
# COMPACT_ATOMS: atom_id res chain seq x y z
N MET A 1 -12.49 -39.36 9.23
CA MET A 1 -12.13 -38.47 8.10
C MET A 1 -13.04 -37.23 8.01
N ILE A 2 -13.61 -36.75 9.12
CA ILE A 2 -14.43 -35.51 9.17
C ILE A 2 -13.73 -34.42 10.00
N GLY A 3 -12.85 -34.80 10.94
CA GLY A 3 -12.10 -33.84 11.75
C GLY A 3 -11.00 -33.07 11.01
N LEU A 4 -10.44 -33.61 9.92
CA LEU A 4 -9.37 -32.94 9.16
C LEU A 4 -9.89 -31.78 8.29
N PHE A 5 -11.19 -31.78 7.94
CA PHE A 5 -11.79 -30.75 7.09
C PHE A 5 -12.12 -29.46 7.85
N PHE A 6 -12.34 -29.55 9.17
CA PHE A 6 -12.67 -28.39 10.01
C PHE A 6 -11.46 -27.51 10.37
N VAL A 7 -10.24 -28.05 10.31
CA VAL A 7 -9.01 -27.29 10.60
C VAL A 7 -8.67 -26.28 9.48
N LEU A 8 -9.11 -26.55 8.25
CA LEU A 8 -8.89 -25.66 7.09
C LEU A 8 -9.84 -24.46 7.05
N LEU A 9 -10.83 -24.39 7.94
CA LEU A 9 -11.82 -23.31 8.01
C LEU A 9 -11.50 -22.29 9.11
N LEU A 10 -10.36 -22.43 9.80
CA LEU A 10 -9.91 -21.45 10.78
C LEU A 10 -9.37 -20.22 10.02
N PRO A 11 -10.00 -19.03 10.16
CA PRO A 11 -9.47 -17.83 9.54
C PRO A 11 -8.11 -17.53 10.18
N SER A 12 -7.10 -17.36 9.34
CA SER A 12 -5.79 -16.88 9.74
C SER A 12 -5.96 -15.48 10.32
N ILE A 13 -5.59 -15.29 11.58
CA ILE A 13 -5.59 -13.97 12.21
C ILE A 13 -4.37 -13.23 11.67
N THR A 14 -4.52 -12.60 10.51
CA THR A 14 -3.59 -11.58 10.04
C THR A 14 -3.96 -10.28 10.75
N SER A 15 -2.97 -9.67 11.41
CA SER A 15 -3.08 -8.32 11.93
C SER A 15 -2.42 -7.38 10.93
N ALA A 16 -3.19 -6.93 9.95
CA ALA A 16 -2.77 -5.80 9.14
C ALA A 16 -2.88 -4.52 9.98
N HIS A 17 -1.96 -3.56 9.81
CA HIS A 17 -2.20 -2.23 10.36
C HIS A 17 -3.33 -1.57 9.57
N ASP A 18 -4.20 -0.85 10.26
CA ASP A 18 -5.18 -0.02 9.57
C ASP A 18 -4.48 1.26 9.09
N GLN A 19 -4.64 1.57 7.81
CA GLN A 19 -4.15 2.83 7.23
C GLN A 19 -4.66 4.00 8.07
N LYS A 20 -3.73 4.83 8.57
CA LYS A 20 -4.05 5.94 9.46
C LYS A 20 -3.76 7.29 8.83
N GLU A 21 -4.66 8.24 9.04
CA GLU A 21 -4.39 9.67 8.83
C GLU A 21 -3.79 10.29 10.09
N TYR A 22 -2.51 10.65 10.03
CA TYR A 22 -1.83 11.35 11.10
C TYR A 22 -1.98 12.86 10.93
N ASN A 23 -2.75 13.47 11.82
CA ASN A 23 -3.11 14.88 11.72
C ASN A 23 -1.97 15.79 12.23
N ILE A 24 -1.56 16.73 11.40
CA ILE A 24 -0.60 17.78 11.72
C ILE A 24 -1.30 19.11 11.53
N LEU A 25 -1.36 19.91 12.59
CA LEU A 25 -2.03 21.20 12.57
C LEU A 25 -1.03 22.28 12.18
N ILE A 26 -1.35 23.06 11.16
CA ILE A 26 -0.62 24.28 10.83
C ILE A 26 -1.31 25.42 11.58
N THR A 27 -0.57 26.08 12.47
CA THR A 27 -1.06 27.22 13.24
C THR A 27 -0.12 28.41 13.06
N GLU A 28 -0.51 29.59 13.56
CA GLU A 28 0.37 30.75 13.60
C GLU A 28 1.69 30.52 14.36
N ASN A 29 1.70 29.57 15.30
CA ASN A 29 2.87 29.21 16.12
C ASN A 29 3.72 28.10 15.48
N GLY A 30 3.38 27.66 14.26
CA GLY A 30 4.03 26.57 13.55
C GLY A 30 3.22 25.27 13.56
N LEU A 31 3.91 24.16 13.28
CA LEU A 31 3.32 22.83 13.20
C LEU A 31 3.10 22.19 14.57
N THR A 32 1.95 21.56 14.75
CA THR A 32 1.65 20.71 15.92
C THR A 32 1.28 19.30 15.46
N PRO A 33 2.10 18.27 15.79
CA PRO A 33 3.39 18.39 16.46
C PRO A 33 4.46 19.03 15.56
N SER A 34 5.58 19.49 16.14
CA SER A 34 6.70 20.09 15.39
C SER A 34 7.64 19.05 14.75
N SER A 35 7.43 17.77 15.05
CA SER A 35 8.07 16.61 14.42
C SER A 35 7.28 15.35 14.79
N VAL A 36 7.50 14.24 14.07
CA VAL A 36 6.90 12.94 14.40
C VAL A 36 7.99 11.92 14.68
N ASN A 37 8.05 11.46 15.93
CA ASN A 37 9.06 10.53 16.39
C ASN A 37 8.83 9.09 15.86
N PRO A 38 9.88 8.25 15.84
CA PRO A 38 9.75 6.83 15.49
C PRO A 38 8.69 6.08 16.31
N GLY A 39 8.10 5.05 15.69
CA GLY A 39 7.10 4.17 16.33
C GLY A 39 5.67 4.71 16.31
N ILE A 40 5.42 5.85 15.65
CA ILE A 40 4.09 6.44 15.51
C ILE A 40 3.48 6.16 14.14
N LEU A 41 4.32 6.24 13.10
CA LEU A 41 3.94 6.11 11.69
C LEU A 41 4.52 4.82 11.12
N VAL A 42 3.76 4.20 10.23
CA VAL A 42 4.19 3.06 9.43
C VAL A 42 3.94 3.33 7.95
N GLU A 43 4.53 2.51 7.08
CA GLU A 43 4.30 2.56 5.65
C GLU A 43 2.79 2.51 5.34
N THR A 44 2.36 3.23 4.30
CA THR A 44 0.97 3.48 3.88
C THR A 44 0.15 4.42 4.77
N ASP A 45 0.65 4.86 5.92
CA ASP A 45 0.03 5.98 6.66
C ASP A 45 0.05 7.26 5.82
N THR A 46 -0.86 8.18 6.12
CA THR A 46 -0.95 9.47 5.44
C THR A 46 -0.76 10.60 6.43
N LEU A 47 0.18 11.50 6.16
CA LEU A 47 0.29 12.76 6.88
C LEU A 47 -0.81 13.71 6.40
N PHE A 48 -1.60 14.22 7.31
CA PHE A 48 -2.71 15.12 7.02
C PHE A 48 -2.46 16.50 7.62
N PHE A 49 -1.96 17.41 6.80
CA PHE A 49 -1.69 18.80 7.18
C PHE A 49 -2.98 19.63 7.07
N ARG A 50 -3.51 20.06 8.21
CA ARG A 50 -4.71 20.90 8.29
C ARG A 50 -4.34 22.34 8.59
N ASN A 51 -4.79 23.27 7.74
CA ASN A 51 -4.56 24.67 7.99
C ASN A 51 -5.56 25.23 9.01
N LEU A 52 -5.06 25.64 10.17
CA LEU A 52 -5.79 26.38 11.21
C LEU A 52 -5.24 27.79 11.42
N ASP A 53 -4.25 28.20 10.63
CA ASP A 53 -3.77 29.57 10.60
C ASP A 53 -4.78 30.43 9.85
N ASN A 54 -5.38 31.39 10.55
CA ASN A 54 -6.42 32.27 10.01
C ASN A 54 -5.90 33.67 9.68
N ARG A 55 -4.60 33.89 9.76
CA ARG A 55 -3.98 35.17 9.39
C ARG A 55 -4.18 35.43 7.90
N GLU A 56 -4.47 36.67 7.55
CA GLU A 56 -4.72 37.05 6.16
C GLU A 56 -3.43 37.01 5.33
N HIS A 57 -3.57 36.68 4.04
CA HIS A 57 -2.46 36.66 3.06
C HIS A 57 -1.31 35.71 3.43
N ILE A 58 -1.57 34.71 4.29
CA ILE A 58 -0.64 33.64 4.60
C ILE A 58 -1.02 32.36 3.86
N GLN A 59 0.00 31.75 3.25
CA GLN A 59 -0.12 30.44 2.62
C GLN A 59 0.99 29.52 3.13
N HIS A 60 0.72 28.22 3.13
CA HIS A 60 1.65 27.21 3.59
C HIS A 60 1.94 26.18 2.50
N LYS A 61 3.13 25.59 2.51
CA LYS A 61 3.50 24.49 1.62
C LYS A 61 4.46 23.56 2.35
N ILE A 62 4.40 22.27 2.06
CA ILE A 62 5.35 21.29 2.57
C ILE A 62 6.25 20.85 1.42
N LEU A 63 7.56 20.97 1.60
CA LEU A 63 8.57 20.39 0.73
C LEU A 63 9.10 19.11 1.37
N VAL A 64 9.35 18.09 0.57
CA VAL A 64 9.80 16.77 1.02
C VAL A 64 11.10 16.42 0.31
N ASP A 65 12.14 16.16 1.10
CA ASP A 65 13.41 15.59 0.65
C ASP A 65 13.28 14.06 0.68
N ALA A 66 12.97 13.48 -0.47
CA ALA A 66 12.61 12.07 -0.55
C ALA A 66 13.85 11.17 -0.61
N ASN A 67 14.93 11.65 -1.23
CA ASN A 67 16.19 10.91 -1.39
C ASN A 67 17.19 11.17 -0.24
N GLN A 68 16.87 12.08 0.67
CA GLN A 68 17.63 12.45 1.87
C GLN A 68 19.01 13.07 1.57
N ASP A 69 19.14 13.81 0.46
CA ASP A 69 20.38 14.50 0.11
C ASP A 69 20.52 15.90 0.75
N GLY A 70 19.49 16.37 1.45
CA GLY A 70 19.43 17.66 2.13
C GLY A 70 19.01 18.82 1.22
N LEU A 71 18.72 18.55 -0.05
CA LEU A 71 18.05 19.45 -0.98
C LEU A 71 16.56 19.08 -1.02
N PHE A 72 15.72 20.08 -1.27
CA PHE A 72 14.26 19.91 -1.35
C PHE A 72 13.75 20.17 -2.76
N GLN A 73 14.65 20.06 -3.74
CA GLN A 73 14.44 20.41 -5.13
C GLN A 73 15.26 19.43 -5.97
N GLY A 74 14.57 18.47 -6.57
CA GLY A 74 15.18 17.36 -7.28
C GLY A 74 14.13 16.60 -8.07
N ILE A 75 14.56 15.60 -8.83
CA ILE A 75 13.64 14.72 -9.58
C ILE A 75 12.89 13.75 -8.66
N ASP A 76 13.49 13.44 -7.50
CA ASP A 76 12.95 12.52 -6.51
C ASP A 76 12.18 13.28 -5.41
N ASP A 77 12.43 14.58 -5.25
CA ASP A 77 11.76 15.44 -4.28
C ASP A 77 10.40 15.91 -4.79
N PHE A 78 9.52 16.26 -3.86
CA PHE A 78 8.21 16.80 -4.22
C PHE A 78 7.71 17.83 -3.21
N GLU A 79 6.69 18.57 -3.62
CA GLU A 79 6.03 19.58 -2.82
C GLU A 79 4.52 19.46 -2.89
N THR A 80 3.84 19.93 -1.85
CA THR A 80 2.39 20.07 -1.85
C THR A 80 1.97 21.33 -2.60
N SER A 81 0.70 21.42 -2.97
CA SER A 81 0.09 22.71 -3.35
C SER A 81 0.20 23.72 -2.22
N TRP A 82 0.11 25.01 -2.56
CA TRP A 82 -0.05 26.06 -1.56
C TRP A 82 -1.41 25.94 -0.88
N ILE A 83 -1.39 25.98 0.45
CA ILE A 83 -2.54 25.81 1.32
C ILE A 83 -2.89 27.17 1.93
N SER A 84 -4.12 27.62 1.71
CA SER A 84 -4.68 28.87 2.24
C SER A 84 -5.64 28.59 3.41
N SER A 85 -5.98 29.61 4.19
CA SER A 85 -6.91 29.48 5.32
C SER A 85 -8.36 29.27 4.88
N SER A 86 -8.71 29.76 3.69
CA SER A 86 -10.01 29.59 3.08
C SER A 86 -9.89 29.62 1.55
N CYS A 87 -10.91 29.08 0.88
CA CYS A 87 -11.06 29.16 -0.56
C CYS A 87 -12.43 29.74 -0.88
N GLU A 88 -12.45 30.75 -1.74
CA GLU A 88 -13.70 31.34 -2.21
C GLU A 88 -14.49 30.31 -3.02
N LEU A 89 -15.80 30.26 -2.77
CA LEU A 89 -16.74 29.40 -3.48
C LEU A 89 -17.65 30.25 -4.35
N ASN A 90 -18.01 29.74 -5.52
CA ASN A 90 -19.00 30.34 -6.37
C ASN A 90 -20.38 30.12 -5.75
N GLU A 91 -21.05 31.20 -5.36
CA GLU A 91 -22.36 31.18 -4.70
C GLU A 91 -23.47 30.45 -5.48
N THR A 92 -23.35 30.32 -6.80
CA THR A 92 -24.36 29.68 -7.65
C THR A 92 -24.07 28.19 -7.87
N THR A 93 -22.80 27.80 -8.01
CA THR A 93 -22.41 26.41 -8.32
C THR A 93 -21.93 25.64 -7.09
N GLY A 94 -21.51 26.33 -6.03
CA GLY A 94 -20.89 25.74 -4.83
C GLY A 94 -19.45 25.25 -5.05
N GLU A 95 -18.90 25.44 -6.24
CA GLU A 95 -17.53 25.04 -6.59
C GLU A 95 -16.51 26.10 -6.17
N LYS A 96 -15.24 25.70 -5.99
CA LYS A 96 -14.14 26.66 -5.73
C LYS A 96 -14.03 27.63 -6.91
N VAL A 97 -13.95 28.93 -6.63
CA VAL A 97 -13.65 29.96 -7.65
C VAL A 97 -12.26 29.74 -8.24
N ASN A 98 -11.30 29.41 -7.39
CA ASN A 98 -9.97 28.97 -7.79
C ASN A 98 -9.82 27.46 -7.54
N PRO A 99 -9.70 26.62 -8.58
CA PRO A 99 -9.56 25.17 -8.41
C PRO A 99 -8.25 24.79 -7.70
N ASP A 100 -7.20 25.59 -7.83
CA ASP A 100 -5.88 25.33 -7.24
C ASP A 100 -5.79 25.77 -5.77
N CYS A 101 -6.85 26.39 -5.24
CA CYS A 101 -6.89 26.76 -3.83
C CYS A 101 -7.13 25.52 -2.98
N GLU A 102 -6.16 25.16 -2.14
CA GLU A 102 -6.30 24.08 -1.16
C GLU A 102 -6.32 24.61 0.27
N GLN A 103 -7.03 23.92 1.16
CA GLN A 103 -7.10 24.22 2.60
C GLN A 103 -6.37 23.17 3.45
N GLN A 104 -5.87 22.13 2.81
CA GLN A 104 -5.15 21.03 3.43
C GLN A 104 -4.20 20.36 2.45
N ALA A 105 -3.26 19.58 2.96
CA ALA A 105 -2.43 18.70 2.15
C ALA A 105 -2.34 17.30 2.76
N LEU A 106 -2.23 16.31 1.88
CA LEU A 106 -2.06 14.91 2.23
C LEU A 106 -0.76 14.39 1.63
N ILE A 107 0.02 13.66 2.41
CA ILE A 107 1.24 13.01 1.96
C ILE A 107 1.17 11.54 2.37
N LEU A 108 1.01 10.66 1.39
CA LEU A 108 1.05 9.21 1.60
C LEU A 108 2.50 8.77 1.81
N LEU A 109 2.76 8.05 2.90
CA LEU A 109 4.06 7.48 3.25
C LEU A 109 4.24 6.13 2.58
N ALA A 110 4.50 6.15 1.28
CA ALA A 110 4.66 4.92 0.50
C ALA A 110 5.68 5.09 -0.64
N PRO A 111 6.23 3.98 -1.17
CA PRO A 111 7.12 4.00 -2.32
C PRO A 111 6.51 4.66 -3.56
N SER A 112 5.18 4.67 -3.69
CA SER A 112 4.48 5.36 -4.80
C SER A 112 4.70 6.89 -4.80
N ASN A 113 5.04 7.47 -3.65
CA ASN A 113 5.45 8.87 -3.50
C ASN A 113 6.97 9.03 -3.41
N GLY A 114 7.75 7.99 -3.73
CA GLY A 114 9.21 8.01 -3.62
C GLY A 114 9.73 7.92 -2.18
N LEU A 115 8.87 7.63 -1.20
CA LEU A 115 9.26 7.58 0.21
C LEU A 115 9.53 6.14 0.66
N LEU A 116 10.67 5.94 1.32
CA LEU A 116 11.05 4.69 1.96
C LEU A 116 11.07 4.84 3.48
N PRO A 117 10.78 3.75 4.24
CA PRO A 117 10.83 3.79 5.69
C PRO A 117 12.16 4.31 6.24
N GLY A 118 12.08 5.15 7.27
CA GLY A 118 13.22 5.86 7.84
C GLY A 118 12.89 7.28 8.26
N ASN A 119 13.91 8.11 8.37
CA ASN A 119 13.77 9.53 8.66
C ASN A 119 13.51 10.29 7.36
N ILE A 120 12.46 11.09 7.32
CA ILE A 120 12.20 12.00 6.19
C ILE A 120 12.36 13.43 6.67
N SER A 121 13.21 14.17 5.93
CA SER A 121 13.39 15.59 6.12
C SER A 121 12.34 16.35 5.30
N MET A 122 11.73 17.35 5.92
CA MET A 122 10.72 18.20 5.29
C MET A 122 10.97 19.66 5.63
N VAL A 123 10.43 20.56 4.81
CA VAL A 123 10.38 21.99 5.09
C VAL A 123 8.95 22.47 5.02
N HIS A 124 8.47 23.07 6.11
CA HIS A 124 7.26 23.89 6.09
C HIS A 124 7.63 25.29 5.62
N GLN A 125 7.17 25.63 4.41
CA GLN A 125 7.26 26.97 3.87
C GLN A 125 6.02 27.77 4.26
N ILE A 126 6.24 29.00 4.72
CA ILE A 126 5.21 29.98 5.03
C ILE A 126 5.45 31.16 4.12
N LYS A 127 4.46 31.50 3.29
CA LYS A 127 4.50 32.67 2.42
C LYS A 127 3.57 33.74 2.97
N GLU A 128 4.13 34.92 3.24
CA GLU A 128 3.40 36.11 3.68
C GLU A 128 3.87 37.30 2.82
N ASN A 129 2.95 37.95 2.10
CA ASN A 129 3.27 39.16 1.32
C ASN A 129 4.52 39.06 0.41
N ASN A 130 4.73 37.88 -0.19
CA ASN A 130 5.85 37.54 -1.08
C ASN A 130 7.22 37.34 -0.39
N GLU A 131 7.26 37.37 0.94
CA GLU A 131 8.37 36.82 1.73
C GLU A 131 8.06 35.36 2.08
N THR A 132 9.10 34.52 2.07
CA THR A 132 8.98 33.10 2.42
C THR A 132 9.87 32.79 3.61
N ALA A 133 9.26 32.26 4.67
CA ALA A 133 9.97 31.65 5.80
C ALA A 133 9.96 30.13 5.66
N ASN A 134 11.07 29.50 6.05
CA ASN A 134 11.24 28.05 6.02
C ASN A 134 11.45 27.53 7.43
N ILE A 135 10.69 26.51 7.81
CA ILE A 135 10.80 25.82 9.10
C ILE A 135 11.07 24.36 8.83
N SER A 136 12.18 23.83 9.37
CA SER A 136 12.49 22.41 9.25
C SER A 136 11.47 21.57 10.02
N PHE A 137 11.01 20.49 9.39
CA PHE A 137 10.09 19.51 9.95
C PHE A 137 10.63 18.11 9.67
N TYR A 138 10.47 17.19 10.62
CA TYR A 138 11.02 15.85 10.49
C TYR A 138 10.00 14.82 10.93
N ILE A 139 9.95 13.70 10.21
CA ILE A 139 9.16 12.54 10.60
C ILE A 139 10.02 11.28 10.51
N ASN A 140 9.61 10.25 11.23
CA ASN A 140 10.11 8.90 11.04
C ASN A 140 8.92 7.94 10.88
N PHE A 141 9.02 7.04 9.90
CA PHE A 141 8.06 5.95 9.74
C PHE A 141 8.76 4.62 9.52
N SER A 142 8.14 3.55 10.01
CA SER A 142 8.68 2.19 9.94
C SER A 142 8.06 1.39 8.79
N PRO A 143 8.71 0.31 8.32
CA PRO A 143 8.07 -0.61 7.40
C PRO A 143 6.80 -1.18 8.02
N ASP A 144 5.80 -1.41 7.20
CA ASP A 144 4.64 -2.19 7.61
C ASP A 144 4.98 -3.68 7.54
N ILE A 145 5.08 -4.32 8.71
CA ILE A 145 5.47 -5.72 8.84
C ILE A 145 4.27 -6.50 9.32
N HIS A 146 3.83 -7.47 8.50
CA HIS A 146 2.83 -8.44 8.88
C HIS A 146 3.51 -9.79 9.10
N ASP A 147 3.51 -10.26 10.35
CA ASP A 147 3.94 -11.62 10.65
C ASP A 147 2.88 -12.60 10.12
N MET A 148 3.23 -13.33 9.06
CA MET A 148 2.48 -14.52 8.66
C MET A 148 2.91 -15.65 9.60
N ASP A 149 1.96 -16.33 10.24
CA ASP A 149 2.26 -17.59 10.92
C ASP A 149 2.79 -18.58 9.87
N GLU A 150 4.07 -18.96 9.97
CA GLU A 150 4.68 -19.93 9.05
C GLU A 150 4.01 -21.31 9.11
N ASN A 151 3.12 -21.56 10.08
CA ASN A 151 2.28 -22.75 10.16
C ASN A 151 0.93 -22.62 9.46
N LEU A 152 0.67 -21.52 8.75
CA LEU A 152 -0.45 -21.46 7.81
C LEU A 152 -0.30 -22.62 6.81
N PRO A 153 -1.37 -23.35 6.48
CA PRO A 153 -1.35 -24.34 5.42
C PRO A 153 -1.30 -23.61 4.06
N THR A 154 -0.17 -22.95 3.76
CA THR A 154 0.19 -22.60 2.39
C THR A 154 0.40 -23.93 1.69
N GLY A 155 -0.54 -24.28 0.80
CA GLY A 155 -0.42 -25.46 -0.03
C GLY A 155 0.99 -25.52 -0.60
N ASN A 156 1.73 -26.54 -0.17
CA ASN A 156 3.12 -26.82 -0.51
C ASN A 156 3.43 -26.45 -1.97
N SER A 157 4.13 -25.33 -2.20
CA SER A 157 4.74 -24.96 -3.48
C SER A 157 6.20 -25.41 -3.57
N ASN A 158 6.62 -26.35 -2.73
CA ASN A 158 7.81 -27.12 -3.03
C ASN A 158 7.39 -28.10 -4.12
N GLU A 159 7.86 -27.80 -5.33
CA GLU A 159 8.02 -28.77 -6.42
C GLU A 159 9.01 -29.85 -5.95
N LEU A 160 8.58 -30.64 -4.96
CA LEU A 160 9.17 -31.92 -4.65
C LEU A 160 8.76 -32.81 -5.81
N ILE A 161 9.74 -33.33 -6.52
CA ILE A 161 9.52 -34.48 -7.40
C ILE A 161 8.99 -35.58 -6.47
N GLU A 162 7.66 -35.68 -6.38
CA GLU A 162 6.98 -36.76 -5.66
C GLU A 162 7.34 -38.04 -6.40
N GLU A 163 8.20 -38.84 -5.79
CA GLU A 163 8.40 -40.21 -6.23
C GLU A 163 7.06 -40.92 -6.05
N LYS A 164 6.34 -41.16 -7.16
CA LYS A 164 4.98 -41.70 -7.15
C LYS A 164 4.90 -42.89 -6.21
N SER A 165 4.00 -42.81 -5.23
CA SER A 165 3.74 -43.90 -4.31
C SER A 165 3.38 -45.17 -5.09
N SER A 166 3.75 -46.34 -4.57
CA SER A 166 3.43 -47.65 -5.18
C SER A 166 1.95 -47.78 -5.57
N LYS A 167 1.04 -47.15 -4.82
CA LYS A 167 -0.40 -47.11 -5.14
C LYS A 167 -0.72 -46.28 -6.37
N GLU A 168 -0.04 -45.15 -6.56
CA GLU A 168 -0.22 -44.29 -7.73
C GLU A 168 0.36 -44.93 -8.98
N GLN A 169 1.51 -45.58 -8.87
CA GLN A 169 2.08 -46.38 -9.97
C GLN A 169 1.15 -47.54 -10.36
N THR A 170 0.51 -48.18 -9.37
CA THR A 170 -0.48 -49.24 -9.61
C THR A 170 -1.73 -48.67 -10.29
N LEU A 171 -2.22 -47.51 -9.87
CA LEU A 171 -3.38 -46.85 -10.49
C LEU A 171 -3.09 -46.44 -11.94
N GLU A 172 -1.92 -45.86 -12.19
CA GLU A 172 -1.48 -45.47 -13.52
C GLU A 172 -1.39 -46.68 -14.46
N PHE A 173 -0.86 -47.80 -13.98
CA PHE A 173 -0.83 -49.06 -14.74
C PHE A 173 -2.24 -49.59 -15.04
N ILE A 174 -3.17 -49.51 -14.09
CA ILE A 174 -4.56 -49.93 -14.30
C ILE A 174 -5.24 -49.05 -15.36
N VAL A 175 -5.04 -47.74 -15.32
CA VAL A 175 -5.58 -46.80 -16.33
C VAL A 175 -5.01 -47.12 -17.71
N PHE A 176 -3.69 -47.36 -17.80
CA PHE A 176 -3.05 -47.70 -19.06
C PHE A 176 -3.58 -49.01 -19.67
N ILE A 177 -3.72 -50.06 -18.85
CA ILE A 177 -4.29 -51.34 -19.30
C ILE A 177 -5.77 -51.19 -19.68
N SER A 178 -6.54 -50.37 -18.96
CA SER A 178 -7.93 -50.09 -19.31
C SER A 178 -8.06 -49.40 -20.68
N ALA A 179 -7.20 -48.42 -20.95
CA ALA A 179 -7.17 -47.74 -22.25
C ALA A 179 -6.80 -48.69 -23.40
N LEU A 180 -5.82 -49.57 -23.20
CA LEU A 180 -5.47 -50.61 -24.17
C LEU A 180 -6.63 -51.57 -24.41
N GLY A 181 -7.35 -51.98 -23.36
CA GLY A 181 -8.55 -52.81 -23.47
C GLY A 181 -9.62 -52.18 -24.35
N ILE A 182 -9.91 -50.89 -24.15
CA ILE A 182 -10.87 -50.14 -24.98
C ILE A 182 -10.37 -50.05 -26.42
N PHE A 183 -9.08 -49.83 -26.63
CA PHE A 183 -8.50 -49.75 -27.97
C PHE A 183 -8.63 -51.07 -28.75
N PHE A 184 -8.33 -52.21 -28.12
CA PHE A 184 -8.48 -53.52 -28.76
C PHE A 184 -9.95 -53.87 -29.03
N VAL A 185 -10.86 -53.60 -28.09
CA VAL A 185 -12.30 -53.76 -28.33
C VAL A 185 -12.77 -52.85 -29.47
N GLY A 186 -12.27 -51.62 -29.53
CA GLY A 186 -12.55 -50.67 -30.61
C GLY A 186 -12.10 -51.19 -31.98
N ILE A 187 -10.90 -51.75 -32.08
CA ILE A 187 -10.41 -52.38 -33.33
C ILE A 187 -11.29 -53.56 -33.74
N GLU A 188 -11.66 -54.44 -32.80
CA GLU A 188 -12.48 -55.61 -33.11
C GLU A 188 -13.90 -55.23 -33.55
N LEU A 189 -14.48 -54.18 -32.95
CA LEU A 189 -15.77 -53.61 -33.38
C LEU A 189 -15.70 -52.99 -34.78
N ILE A 190 -14.61 -52.29 -35.12
CA ILE A 190 -14.40 -51.73 -36.46
C ILE A 190 -14.25 -52.88 -37.48
N LYS A 191 -13.45 -53.90 -37.16
CA LYS A 191 -13.24 -55.07 -38.01
C LYS A 191 -14.51 -55.91 -38.21
N SER A 192 -15.37 -56.01 -37.20
CA SER A 192 -16.68 -56.68 -37.29
C SER A 192 -17.69 -55.92 -38.16
N ARG A 193 -17.48 -54.63 -38.42
CA ARG A 193 -18.38 -53.80 -39.25
C ARG A 193 -18.08 -53.92 -40.75
N ASP A 194 -16.87 -54.38 -41.10
CA ASP A 194 -16.41 -54.57 -42.48
C ASP A 194 -16.53 -56.04 -42.96
N LYS A 195 -17.35 -56.86 -42.30
CA LYS A 195 -17.66 -58.24 -42.68
C LYS A 195 -19.17 -58.46 -42.73
#